data_AF-A0A7J4QVN1-F1
#
_entry.id   AF-A0A7J4QVN1-F1
#
_cell.length_a   1.000
_cell.length_b   1.000
_cell.length_c   1.000
_cell.angle_alpha   90.00
_cell.angle_beta   90.00
_cell.angle_gamma   90.00
#
_symmetry.space_group_name_H-M   'P 1'
#
loop_
_entity.id
_entity.type
_entity.pdbx_description
1 polymer ?
#
loop_
_entity_poly.entity_id
_entity_poly.type
_entity_poly.pdbx_seq_one_letter_code
_entity_poly.pdbx_strand_id
1 'polypeptide(L)'
;MRGRLNEGDERPDADLRERLHAMETKVRKMRETRNNFNAQAKVSAEKRNSVQGQYKEHRVKIELLVTEVRAMRAEIKSFKEKRNTIQSQMRDLISQIKGKRKDHNNKRSATAEYADLKQQVDSLEKKFETTSVGINKEKEMVKKIKEFSKRIEELEPEVTKFKMVEVDMSDIDAAIKTLKVEADAAHNEMIQAVERLNAKTPEVDEAFAHRDFLKS
;
A
#
# COMPACT_ATOMS: atom_id res chain seq x y z
N MET A 1 -59.87 98.83 -48.30
CA MET A 1 -60.84 97.70 -48.33
C MET A 1 -60.16 96.48 -47.71
N ARG A 2 -60.70 95.97 -46.60
CA ARG A 2 -60.31 94.73 -45.92
C ARG A 2 -60.44 93.53 -46.87
N GLY A 3 -59.51 92.58 -46.81
CA GLY A 3 -59.57 91.37 -47.62
C GLY A 3 -58.76 90.22 -47.03
N ARG A 4 -59.31 89.66 -45.94
CA ARG A 4 -59.24 88.26 -45.45
C ARG A 4 -57.89 87.52 -45.47
N LEU A 5 -57.43 87.23 -44.25
CA LEU A 5 -56.71 86.01 -43.89
C LEU A 5 -57.41 84.81 -44.56
N ASN A 6 -56.77 84.20 -45.56
CA ASN A 6 -57.08 82.83 -45.94
C ASN A 6 -56.28 81.92 -45.03
N GLU A 7 -56.93 81.50 -43.95
CA GLU A 7 -56.67 80.22 -43.29
C GLU A 7 -56.85 79.12 -44.33
N GLY A 8 -55.81 78.31 -44.60
CA GLY A 8 -55.93 77.23 -45.58
C GLY A 8 -54.64 76.69 -46.20
N ASP A 9 -53.45 77.19 -45.84
CA ASP A 9 -52.24 76.41 -46.09
C ASP A 9 -52.08 75.42 -44.93
N GLU A 10 -52.61 74.20 -45.09
CA GLU A 10 -52.11 73.03 -44.37
C GLU A 10 -50.59 73.02 -44.60
N ARG A 11 -49.81 73.53 -43.64
CA ARG A 11 -48.36 73.67 -43.78
C ARG A 11 -47.80 72.26 -43.99
N PRO A 12 -47.40 71.84 -45.21
CA PRO A 12 -46.89 70.48 -45.43
C PRO A 12 -45.61 70.22 -44.62
N ASP A 13 -44.96 71.29 -44.18
CA ASP A 13 -43.82 71.30 -43.28
C ASP A 13 -44.12 70.77 -41.86
N ALA A 14 -45.35 70.89 -41.35
CA ALA A 14 -45.68 70.43 -40.00
C ALA A 14 -45.71 68.88 -39.94
N ASP A 15 -46.39 68.25 -40.89
CA ASP A 15 -46.46 66.79 -41.02
C ASP A 15 -45.09 66.18 -41.34
N LEU A 16 -44.27 66.86 -42.16
CA LEU A 16 -42.90 66.45 -42.43
C LEU A 16 -42.02 66.52 -41.18
N ARG A 17 -42.17 67.57 -40.35
CA ARG A 17 -41.46 67.69 -39.06
C ARG A 17 -41.90 66.63 -38.06
N GLU A 18 -43.19 66.32 -37.99
CA GLU A 18 -43.71 65.25 -37.13
C GLU A 18 -43.19 63.87 -37.56
N ARG A 19 -43.21 63.57 -38.87
CA ARG A 19 -42.62 62.34 -39.43
C ARG A 19 -41.12 62.26 -39.18
N LEU A 20 -40.39 63.37 -39.31
CA LEU A 20 -38.96 63.44 -38.99
C LEU A 20 -38.72 63.14 -37.52
N HIS A 21 -39.45 63.77 -36.60
CA HIS A 21 -39.35 63.50 -35.16
C HIS A 21 -39.72 62.05 -34.80
N ALA A 22 -40.74 61.48 -35.44
CA ALA A 22 -41.10 60.07 -35.26
C ALA A 22 -39.97 59.14 -35.73
N MET A 23 -39.34 59.45 -36.88
CA MET A 23 -38.18 58.71 -37.38
C MET A 23 -36.94 58.87 -36.50
N GLU A 24 -36.62 60.07 -36.04
CA GLU A 24 -35.53 60.34 -35.10
C GLU A 24 -35.72 59.56 -33.79
N THR A 25 -36.94 59.56 -33.25
CA THR A 25 -37.30 58.79 -32.06
C THR A 25 -37.13 57.28 -32.30
N LYS A 26 -37.53 56.79 -33.48
CA LYS A 26 -37.35 55.39 -33.86
C LYS A 26 -35.87 55.02 -33.97
N VAL A 27 -35.05 55.87 -34.60
CA VAL A 27 -33.59 55.68 -34.71
C VAL A 27 -32.93 55.70 -33.33
N ARG A 28 -33.34 56.61 -32.45
CA ARG A 28 -32.87 56.65 -31.06
C ARG A 28 -33.19 55.34 -30.32
N LYS A 29 -34.44 54.87 -30.39
CA LYS A 29 -34.83 53.56 -29.81
C LYS A 29 -34.05 52.38 -30.40
N MET A 30 -33.78 52.39 -31.71
CA MET A 30 -32.94 51.36 -32.36
C MET A 30 -31.49 51.41 -31.87
N ARG A 31 -30.92 52.60 -31.64
CA ARG A 31 -29.57 52.75 -31.08
C ARG A 31 -29.52 52.26 -29.63
N GLU A 32 -30.53 52.60 -28.82
CA GLU A 32 -30.64 52.15 -27.43
C GLU A 32 -30.78 50.62 -27.34
N THR A 33 -31.66 50.01 -28.15
CA THR A 33 -31.80 48.54 -28.21
C THR A 33 -30.52 47.84 -28.66
N ARG A 34 -29.84 48.35 -29.69
CA ARG A 34 -28.52 47.84 -30.12
C ARG A 34 -27.49 47.95 -28.98
N ASN A 35 -27.43 49.09 -28.30
CA ASN A 35 -26.49 49.28 -27.18
C ASN A 35 -26.79 48.30 -26.03
N ASN A 36 -28.07 48.05 -25.74
CA ASN A 36 -28.49 47.06 -24.75
C ASN A 36 -28.09 45.64 -25.15
N PHE A 37 -28.31 45.23 -26.40
CA PHE A 37 -27.86 43.92 -26.88
C PHE A 37 -26.34 43.78 -26.86
N ASN A 38 -25.59 44.83 -27.21
CA ASN A 38 -24.12 44.82 -27.11
C ASN A 38 -23.65 44.66 -25.66
N ALA A 39 -24.28 45.37 -24.71
CA ALA A 39 -23.97 45.24 -23.29
C ALA A 39 -24.29 43.82 -22.79
N GLN A 40 -25.44 43.25 -23.16
CA GLN A 40 -25.81 41.88 -22.82
C GLN A 40 -24.85 40.85 -23.42
N ALA A 41 -24.43 41.03 -24.68
CA ALA A 41 -23.48 40.17 -25.34
C ALA A 41 -22.11 40.20 -24.64
N LYS A 42 -21.65 41.38 -24.22
CA LYS A 42 -20.40 41.53 -23.46
C LYS A 42 -20.47 40.80 -22.12
N VAL A 43 -21.54 41.01 -21.36
CA VAL A 43 -21.75 40.31 -20.08
C VAL A 43 -21.84 38.79 -20.26
N SER A 44 -22.51 38.32 -21.31
CA SER A 44 -22.58 36.90 -21.64
C SER A 44 -21.21 36.31 -21.99
N ALA A 45 -20.38 37.05 -22.76
CA ALA A 45 -19.02 36.64 -23.09
C ALA A 45 -18.13 36.60 -21.84
N GLU A 46 -18.21 37.60 -20.96
CA GLU A 46 -17.49 37.63 -19.69
C GLU A 46 -17.87 36.45 -18.78
N LYS A 47 -19.17 36.15 -18.66
CA LYS A 47 -19.67 34.98 -17.91
C LYS A 47 -19.12 33.66 -18.48
N ARG A 48 -19.15 33.49 -19.80
CA ARG A 48 -18.60 32.31 -20.48
C ARG A 48 -17.10 32.16 -20.23
N ASN A 49 -16.35 33.24 -20.37
CA ASN A 49 -14.91 33.25 -20.15
C ASN A 49 -14.55 32.91 -18.70
N SER A 50 -15.33 33.43 -17.74
CA SER A 50 -15.17 33.12 -16.32
C SER A 50 -15.39 31.63 -16.03
N VAL A 51 -16.52 31.06 -16.48
CA VAL A 51 -16.81 29.62 -16.32
C VAL A 51 -15.74 28.75 -16.98
N GLN A 52 -15.30 29.13 -18.19
CA GLN A 52 -14.23 28.40 -18.88
C GLN A 52 -12.88 28.50 -18.15
N GLY A 53 -12.59 29.63 -17.51
CA GLY A 53 -11.43 29.80 -16.65
C GLY A 53 -11.47 28.85 -15.44
N GLN A 54 -12.59 28.87 -14.70
CA GLN A 54 -12.81 27.97 -13.57
C GLN A 54 -12.70 26.50 -14.00
N TYR A 55 -13.32 26.12 -15.11
CA TYR A 55 -13.25 24.75 -15.62
C TYR A 55 -11.81 24.28 -15.87
N LYS A 56 -10.96 25.12 -16.47
CA LYS A 56 -9.54 24.82 -16.69
C LYS A 56 -8.79 24.62 -15.38
N GLU A 57 -9.00 25.50 -14.41
CA GLU A 57 -8.37 25.39 -13.08
C GLU A 57 -8.80 24.10 -12.36
N HIS A 58 -10.10 23.78 -12.36
CA HIS A 58 -10.61 22.55 -11.75
C HIS A 58 -10.08 21.30 -12.44
N ARG A 59 -9.94 21.33 -13.77
CA ARG A 59 -9.34 20.22 -14.51
C ARG A 59 -7.90 19.96 -14.07
N VAL A 60 -7.08 21.00 -13.93
CA VAL A 60 -5.69 20.86 -13.47
C VAL A 60 -5.64 20.35 -12.03
N LYS A 61 -6.51 20.86 -11.14
CA LYS A 61 -6.62 20.36 -9.75
C LYS A 61 -6.98 18.88 -9.70
N ILE A 62 -7.96 18.44 -10.49
CA ILE A 62 -8.34 17.03 -10.59
C ILE A 62 -7.17 16.18 -11.08
N GLU A 63 -6.44 16.64 -12.10
CA GLU A 63 -5.30 15.91 -12.63
C GLU A 63 -4.24 15.69 -11.55
N LEU A 64 -3.92 16.73 -10.77
CA LEU A 64 -3.02 16.64 -9.63
C LEU A 64 -3.53 15.62 -8.58
N LEU A 65 -4.77 15.74 -8.14
CA LEU A 65 -5.37 14.83 -7.17
C LEU A 65 -5.37 13.37 -7.66
N VAL A 66 -5.64 13.14 -8.95
CA VAL A 66 -5.59 11.80 -9.56
C VAL A 66 -4.15 11.26 -9.59
N THR A 67 -3.16 12.11 -9.88
CA THR A 67 -1.75 11.68 -9.82
C THR A 67 -1.30 11.34 -8.40
N GLU A 68 -1.74 12.11 -7.40
CA GLU A 68 -1.48 11.81 -5.98
C GLU A 68 -2.12 10.49 -5.57
N VAL A 69 -3.40 10.27 -5.90
CA VAL A 69 -4.09 9.00 -5.63
C VAL A 69 -3.39 7.83 -6.31
N ARG A 70 -2.92 8.00 -7.54
CA ARG A 70 -2.16 6.96 -8.24
C ARG A 70 -0.83 6.67 -7.54
N ALA A 71 -0.12 7.69 -7.06
CA ALA A 71 1.12 7.52 -6.31
C ALA A 71 0.88 6.77 -4.99
N MET A 72 -0.14 7.15 -4.22
CA MET A 72 -0.53 6.44 -2.99
C MET A 72 -0.90 4.98 -3.24
N ARG A 73 -1.63 4.69 -4.33
CA ARG A 73 -1.95 3.30 -4.73
C ARG A 73 -0.70 2.50 -5.08
N ALA A 74 0.28 3.12 -5.75
CA ALA A 74 1.56 2.48 -6.05
C ALA A 74 2.35 2.18 -4.77
N GLU A 75 2.36 3.11 -3.82
CA GLU A 75 2.98 2.92 -2.50
C GLU A 75 2.34 1.74 -1.74
N ILE A 76 1.00 1.69 -1.66
CA ILE A 76 0.25 0.58 -1.05
C ILE A 76 0.63 -0.76 -1.72
N LYS A 77 0.74 -0.77 -3.06
CA LYS A 77 1.15 -1.98 -3.79
C LYS A 77 2.56 -2.42 -3.40
N SER A 78 3.49 -1.49 -3.25
CA SER A 78 4.87 -1.80 -2.83
C SER A 78 4.93 -2.41 -1.43
N PHE A 79 4.15 -1.90 -0.46
CA PHE A 79 4.07 -2.50 0.88
C PHE A 79 3.44 -3.89 0.85
N LYS A 80 2.40 -4.10 0.02
CA LYS A 80 1.81 -5.43 -0.19
C LYS A 80 2.82 -6.43 -0.75
N GLU A 81 3.60 -6.02 -1.74
CA GLU A 81 4.64 -6.86 -2.35
C GLU A 81 5.72 -7.21 -1.32
N LYS A 82 6.25 -6.22 -0.58
CA LYS A 82 7.21 -6.45 0.52
C LYS A 82 6.68 -7.48 1.54
N ARG A 83 5.47 -7.26 2.06
CA ARG A 83 4.82 -8.18 3.01
C ARG A 83 4.67 -9.58 2.42
N ASN A 84 4.23 -9.70 1.16
CA ASN A 84 4.04 -11.01 0.52
C ASN A 84 5.36 -11.76 0.34
N THR A 85 6.43 -11.06 -0.04
CA THR A 85 7.77 -11.65 -0.15
C THR A 85 8.25 -12.16 1.20
N ILE A 86 8.15 -11.36 2.26
CA ILE A 86 8.52 -11.77 3.62
C ILE A 86 7.68 -12.97 4.08
N GLN A 87 6.37 -12.95 3.85
CA GLN A 87 5.48 -14.07 4.18
C GLN A 87 5.83 -15.35 3.40
N SER A 88 6.28 -15.23 2.15
CA SER A 88 6.76 -16.38 1.37
C SER A 88 8.03 -16.95 1.99
N GLN A 89 9.03 -16.10 2.27
CA GLN A 89 10.27 -16.49 2.93
C GLN A 89 10.01 -17.17 4.28
N MET A 90 9.09 -16.64 5.08
CA MET A 90 8.67 -17.26 6.33
C MET A 90 8.06 -18.64 6.13
N ARG A 91 7.18 -18.83 5.13
CA ARG A 91 6.61 -20.16 4.83
C ARG A 91 7.68 -21.16 4.42
N ASP A 92 8.67 -20.73 3.65
CA ASP A 92 9.78 -21.57 3.21
C ASP A 92 10.64 -21.99 4.40
N LEU A 93 11.03 -21.05 5.28
CA LEU A 93 11.78 -21.34 6.51
C LEU A 93 11.01 -22.25 7.47
N ILE A 94 9.69 -22.02 7.65
CA ILE A 94 8.84 -22.90 8.46
C ILE A 94 8.82 -24.32 7.88
N SER A 95 8.79 -24.45 6.55
CA SER A 95 8.80 -25.76 5.88
C SER A 95 10.14 -26.47 6.06
N GLN A 96 11.26 -25.75 5.97
CA GLN A 96 12.60 -26.27 6.26
C GLN A 96 12.72 -26.73 7.72
N ILE A 97 12.26 -25.93 8.68
CA ILE A 97 12.23 -26.27 10.11
C ILE A 97 11.42 -27.53 10.36
N LYS A 98 10.22 -27.66 9.75
CA LYS A 98 9.38 -28.85 9.92
C LYS A 98 10.07 -30.11 9.42
N GLY A 99 10.76 -30.02 8.27
CA GLY A 99 11.58 -31.11 7.74
C GLY A 99 12.70 -31.51 8.70
N LYS A 100 13.52 -30.53 9.10
CA LYS A 100 14.63 -30.75 10.04
C LYS A 100 14.17 -31.28 11.40
N ARG A 101 13.01 -30.85 11.95
CA ARG A 101 12.45 -31.38 13.21
C ARG A 101 12.05 -32.85 13.10
N LYS A 102 11.50 -33.28 11.95
CA LYS A 102 11.16 -34.68 11.71
C LYS A 102 12.41 -35.55 11.74
N ASP A 103 13.47 -35.12 11.08
CA ASP A 103 14.76 -35.83 11.06
C ASP A 103 15.46 -35.80 12.43
N HIS A 104 15.35 -34.68 13.15
CA HIS A 104 15.89 -34.50 14.49
C HIS A 104 15.25 -35.46 15.49
N ASN A 105 13.93 -35.67 15.46
CA ASN A 105 13.27 -36.62 16.38
C ASN A 105 13.78 -38.06 16.22
N ASN A 106 14.11 -38.48 15.00
CA ASN A 106 14.69 -39.81 14.77
C ASN A 106 16.11 -39.92 15.33
N LYS A 107 16.94 -38.88 15.14
CA LYS A 107 18.33 -38.86 15.62
C LYS A 107 18.46 -38.63 17.13
N ARG A 108 17.44 -38.06 17.78
CA ARG A 108 17.39 -37.90 19.24
C ARG A 108 17.50 -39.25 19.97
N SER A 109 16.95 -40.32 19.37
CA SER A 109 17.10 -41.69 19.91
C SER A 109 18.56 -42.15 19.89
N ALA A 110 19.33 -41.83 18.85
CA ALA A 110 20.75 -42.17 18.75
C ALA A 110 21.61 -41.36 19.73
N THR A 111 21.28 -40.08 19.96
CA THR A 111 21.96 -39.28 21.00
C THR A 111 21.66 -39.76 22.42
N ALA A 112 20.47 -40.30 22.66
CA ALA A 112 20.11 -40.89 23.95
C ALA A 112 20.89 -42.21 24.18
N GLU A 113 20.98 -43.07 23.15
CA GLU A 113 21.81 -44.29 23.18
C GLU A 113 23.28 -43.96 23.47
N TYR A 114 23.83 -42.91 22.84
CA TYR A 114 25.19 -42.44 23.10
C TYR A 114 25.39 -42.01 24.57
N ALA A 115 24.45 -41.25 25.14
CA ALA A 115 24.53 -40.79 26.52
C ALA A 115 24.42 -41.96 27.52
N ASP A 116 23.50 -42.90 27.27
CA ASP A 116 23.29 -44.08 28.10
C ASP A 116 24.52 -45.01 28.07
N LEU A 117 25.08 -45.26 26.88
CA LEU A 117 26.29 -46.08 26.73
C LEU A 117 27.49 -45.43 27.41
N LYS A 118 27.66 -44.11 27.30
CA LYS A 118 28.73 -43.39 27.99
C LYS A 118 28.60 -43.50 29.51
N GLN A 119 27.39 -43.33 30.05
CA GLN A 119 27.13 -43.51 31.47
C GLN A 119 27.38 -44.97 31.93
N GLN A 120 27.04 -45.95 31.10
CA GLN A 120 27.32 -47.36 31.37
C GLN A 120 28.82 -47.66 31.39
N VAL A 121 29.60 -47.13 30.44
CA VAL A 121 31.07 -47.23 30.42
C VAL A 121 31.66 -46.59 31.67
N ASP A 122 31.33 -45.34 31.99
CA ASP A 122 31.82 -44.65 33.18
C ASP A 122 31.50 -45.43 34.47
N SER A 123 30.31 -46.04 34.54
CA SER A 123 29.90 -46.85 35.69
C SER A 123 30.66 -48.18 35.80
N LEU A 124 31.01 -48.80 34.66
CA LEU A 124 31.78 -50.05 34.60
C LEU A 124 33.25 -49.80 34.90
N GLU A 125 33.82 -48.70 34.40
CA GLU A 125 35.18 -48.25 34.70
C GLU A 125 35.31 -47.93 36.19
N LYS A 126 34.39 -47.13 36.74
CA LYS A 126 34.38 -46.84 38.18
C LYS A 126 34.27 -48.10 39.04
N LYS A 127 33.47 -49.09 38.63
CA LYS A 127 33.36 -50.38 39.33
C LYS A 127 34.64 -51.22 39.20
N PHE A 128 35.27 -51.21 38.04
CA PHE A 128 36.56 -51.86 37.78
C PHE A 128 37.68 -51.26 38.64
N GLU A 129 37.69 -49.95 38.83
CA GLU A 129 38.68 -49.25 39.66
C GLU A 129 38.47 -49.43 41.17
N THR A 130 37.21 -49.51 41.62
CA THR A 130 36.87 -49.48 43.06
C THR A 130 36.60 -50.85 43.69
N THR A 131 36.39 -51.88 42.88
CA THR A 131 35.97 -53.20 43.38
C THR A 131 36.91 -54.30 42.87
N SER A 132 37.51 -55.06 43.80
CA SER A 132 38.25 -56.28 43.46
C SER A 132 37.24 -57.38 43.09
N VAL A 133 37.04 -57.61 41.80
CA VAL A 133 36.16 -58.67 41.27
C VAL A 133 37.05 -59.76 40.66
N GLY A 134 36.69 -61.04 40.82
CA GLY A 134 37.55 -62.12 40.32
C GLY A 134 37.84 -62.01 38.81
N ILE A 135 39.02 -62.52 38.38
CA ILE A 135 39.60 -62.41 37.03
C ILE A 135 38.59 -62.64 35.88
N ASN A 136 37.64 -63.56 36.05
CA ASN A 136 36.62 -63.84 35.03
C ASN A 136 35.64 -62.67 34.84
N LYS A 137 35.20 -62.03 35.94
CA LYS A 137 34.30 -60.87 35.90
C LYS A 137 35.02 -59.62 35.40
N GLU A 138 36.31 -59.45 35.74
CA GLU A 138 37.15 -58.40 35.18
C GLU A 138 37.28 -58.52 33.66
N LYS A 139 37.56 -59.73 33.14
CA LYS A 139 37.59 -59.97 31.69
C LYS A 139 36.26 -59.66 31.00
N GLU A 140 35.13 -59.99 31.62
CA GLU A 140 33.81 -59.66 31.08
C GLU A 140 33.52 -58.16 31.09
N MET A 141 33.87 -57.45 32.17
CA MET A 141 33.72 -55.99 32.24
C MET A 141 34.59 -55.30 31.19
N VAL A 142 35.85 -55.73 31.02
CA VAL A 142 36.74 -55.18 29.98
C VAL A 142 36.21 -55.44 28.56
N LYS A 143 35.59 -56.60 28.30
CA LYS A 143 34.93 -56.87 27.01
C LYS A 143 33.76 -55.93 26.77
N LYS A 144 32.89 -55.74 27.76
CA LYS A 144 31.74 -54.83 27.68
C LYS A 144 32.17 -53.37 27.51
N ILE A 145 33.19 -52.93 28.24
CA ILE A 145 33.77 -51.58 28.07
C ILE A 145 34.28 -51.39 26.64
N LYS A 146 35.00 -52.38 26.07
CA LYS A 146 35.46 -52.31 24.67
C LYS A 146 34.32 -52.29 23.65
N GLU A 147 33.29 -53.09 23.84
CA GLU A 147 32.12 -53.15 22.96
C GLU A 147 31.35 -51.82 22.99
N PHE A 148 31.07 -51.29 24.19
CA PHE A 148 30.41 -50.00 24.35
C PHE A 148 31.26 -48.84 23.87
N SER A 149 32.58 -48.86 24.09
CA SER A 149 33.49 -47.81 23.59
C SER A 149 33.51 -47.75 22.06
N LYS A 150 33.54 -48.90 21.37
CA LYS A 150 33.41 -48.92 19.90
C LYS A 150 32.09 -48.34 19.42
N ARG A 151 30.99 -48.68 20.10
CA ARG A 151 29.67 -48.15 19.76
C ARG A 151 29.57 -46.64 20.02
N ILE A 152 30.24 -46.13 21.05
CA ILE A 152 30.38 -44.70 21.34
C ILE A 152 31.15 -44.00 20.21
N GLU A 153 32.29 -44.55 19.78
CA GLU A 153 33.08 -43.98 18.65
C GLU A 153 32.27 -43.92 17.34
N GLU A 154 31.43 -44.92 17.08
CA GLU A 154 30.51 -44.92 15.92
C GLU A 154 29.43 -43.84 16.01
N LEU A 155 28.89 -43.61 17.21
CA LEU A 155 27.79 -42.68 17.46
C LEU A 155 28.25 -41.22 17.62
N GLU A 156 29.50 -40.97 18.02
CA GLU A 156 30.08 -39.64 18.22
C GLU A 156 29.94 -38.69 17.00
N PRO A 157 30.27 -39.08 15.76
CA PRO A 157 30.06 -38.23 14.59
C PRO A 157 28.58 -37.95 14.29
N GLU A 158 27.65 -38.81 14.74
CA GLU A 158 26.22 -38.56 14.60
C GLU A 158 25.72 -37.55 15.65
N VAL A 159 26.21 -37.64 16.89
CA VAL A 159 25.88 -36.70 17.96
C VAL A 159 26.41 -35.29 17.68
N THR A 160 27.60 -35.16 17.11
CA THR A 160 28.14 -33.84 16.70
C THR A 160 27.31 -33.19 15.60
N LYS A 161 26.95 -33.95 14.56
CA LYS A 161 26.02 -33.50 13.51
C LYS A 161 24.65 -33.12 14.08
N PHE A 162 24.16 -33.87 15.07
CA PHE A 162 22.89 -33.57 15.73
C PHE A 162 22.92 -32.21 16.44
N LYS A 163 23.97 -31.92 17.22
CA LYS A 163 24.15 -30.62 17.88
C LYS A 163 24.21 -29.46 16.88
N MET A 164 24.88 -29.66 15.74
CA MET A 164 24.92 -28.64 14.67
C MET A 164 23.51 -28.37 14.12
N VAL A 165 22.72 -29.42 13.87
CA VAL A 165 21.33 -29.26 13.40
C VAL A 165 20.48 -28.54 14.45
N GLU A 166 20.68 -28.79 15.74
CA GLU A 166 19.95 -28.10 16.82
C GLU A 166 20.24 -26.58 16.83
N VAL A 167 21.52 -26.19 16.66
CA VAL A 167 21.91 -24.78 16.55
C VAL A 167 21.26 -24.13 15.32
N ASP A 168 21.38 -24.76 14.13
CA ASP A 168 20.73 -24.28 12.91
C ASP A 168 19.22 -24.06 13.08
N MET A 169 18.55 -24.97 13.80
CA MET A 169 17.12 -24.89 14.05
C MET A 169 16.76 -23.68 14.90
N SER A 170 17.58 -23.40 15.92
CA SER A 170 17.42 -22.21 16.77
C SER A 170 17.63 -20.91 15.99
N ASP A 171 18.61 -20.89 15.07
CA ASP A 171 18.89 -19.73 14.21
C ASP A 171 17.74 -19.49 13.22
N ILE A 172 17.17 -20.54 12.63
CA ILE A 172 16.01 -20.38 11.75
C ILE A 172 14.78 -19.91 12.54
N ASP A 173 14.57 -20.40 13.77
CA ASP A 173 13.47 -19.93 14.63
C ASP A 173 13.65 -18.44 14.99
N ALA A 174 14.89 -17.97 15.19
CA ALA A 174 15.20 -16.55 15.38
C ALA A 174 14.96 -15.72 14.10
N ALA A 175 15.36 -16.24 12.94
CA ALA A 175 15.10 -15.62 11.63
C ALA A 175 13.59 -15.51 11.34
N ILE A 176 12.79 -16.52 11.67
CA ILE A 176 11.32 -16.45 11.52
C ILE A 176 10.72 -15.36 12.41
N LYS A 177 11.20 -15.21 13.65
CA LYS A 177 10.72 -14.16 14.55
C LYS A 177 11.01 -12.76 14.01
N THR A 178 12.21 -12.54 13.48
CA THR A 178 12.60 -11.24 12.90
C THR A 178 11.78 -10.93 11.64
N LEU A 179 11.65 -11.88 10.72
CA LEU A 179 10.81 -11.73 9.52
C LEU A 179 9.34 -11.49 9.89
N LYS A 180 8.84 -12.08 10.98
CA LYS A 180 7.47 -11.82 11.44
C LYS A 180 7.28 -10.35 11.84
N VAL A 181 8.21 -9.81 12.62
CA VAL A 181 8.18 -8.39 13.03
C VAL A 181 8.25 -7.48 11.81
N GLU A 182 9.10 -7.81 10.82
CA GLU A 182 9.22 -7.04 9.59
C GLU A 182 7.94 -7.11 8.73
N ALA A 183 7.31 -8.29 8.63
CA ALA A 183 6.03 -8.45 7.93
C ALA A 183 4.91 -7.65 8.60
N ASP A 184 4.85 -7.66 9.94
CA ASP A 184 3.86 -6.91 10.71
C ASP A 184 4.09 -5.40 10.57
N ALA A 185 5.35 -4.94 10.53
CA ALA A 185 5.70 -3.55 10.25
C ALA A 185 5.24 -3.13 8.84
N ALA A 186 5.56 -3.90 7.80
CA ALA A 186 5.13 -3.62 6.44
C ALA A 186 3.59 -3.66 6.29
N HIS A 187 2.91 -4.51 7.07
CA HIS A 187 1.46 -4.54 7.10
C HIS A 187 0.87 -3.26 7.73
N ASN A 188 1.45 -2.77 8.82
CA ASN A 188 1.03 -1.53 9.46
C ASN A 188 1.26 -0.31 8.55
N GLU A 189 2.39 -0.25 7.86
CA GLU A 189 2.68 0.78 6.85
C GLU A 189 1.65 0.76 5.71
N MET A 190 1.30 -0.44 5.23
CA MET A 190 0.24 -0.61 4.23
C MET A 190 -1.11 -0.09 4.73
N ILE A 191 -1.50 -0.39 5.97
CA ILE A 191 -2.77 0.07 6.55
C ILE A 191 -2.78 1.61 6.63
N GLN A 192 -1.72 2.23 7.15
CA GLN A 192 -1.61 3.68 7.23
C GLN A 192 -1.71 4.34 5.85
N ALA A 193 -1.06 3.77 4.83
CA ALA A 193 -1.17 4.28 3.47
C ALA A 193 -2.60 4.16 2.90
N VAL A 194 -3.32 3.08 3.22
CA VAL A 194 -4.74 2.90 2.87
C VAL A 194 -5.62 3.92 3.58
N GLU A 195 -5.38 4.19 4.86
CA GLU A 195 -6.10 5.22 5.62
C GLU A 195 -5.89 6.61 5.03
N ARG A 196 -4.65 6.97 4.69
CA ARG A 196 -4.34 8.24 3.99
C ARG A 196 -5.07 8.34 2.65
N LEU A 197 -5.10 7.26 1.87
CA LEU A 197 -5.86 7.22 0.63
C LEU A 197 -7.36 7.42 0.86
N ASN A 198 -7.95 6.75 1.85
CA ASN A 198 -9.36 6.87 2.18
C ASN A 198 -9.73 8.29 2.63
N ALA A 199 -8.84 8.96 3.36
CA ALA A 199 -9.03 10.36 3.75
C ALA A 199 -8.99 11.32 2.54
N LYS A 200 -8.29 10.96 1.47
CA LYS A 200 -8.17 11.75 0.23
C LYS A 200 -9.30 11.50 -0.78
N THR A 201 -9.96 10.35 -0.73
CA THR A 201 -11.11 10.01 -1.59
C THR A 201 -12.23 11.08 -1.60
N PRO A 202 -12.73 11.59 -0.45
CA PRO A 202 -13.80 12.60 -0.47
C PRO A 202 -13.39 13.89 -1.17
N GLU A 203 -12.14 14.36 -0.99
CA GLU A 203 -11.60 15.54 -1.66
C GLU A 203 -11.59 15.36 -3.19
N VAL A 204 -11.24 14.16 -3.65
CA VAL A 204 -11.24 13.80 -5.07
C VAL A 204 -12.67 13.79 -5.62
N ASP A 205 -13.61 13.18 -4.90
CA ASP A 205 -15.01 13.09 -5.30
C ASP A 205 -15.67 14.48 -5.38
N GLU A 206 -15.40 15.35 -4.41
CA GLU A 206 -15.85 16.76 -4.42
C GLU A 206 -15.28 17.53 -5.62
N ALA A 207 -13.99 17.33 -5.94
CA ALA A 207 -13.36 17.97 -7.10
C ALA A 207 -14.03 17.53 -8.42
N PHE A 208 -14.36 16.24 -8.56
CA PHE A 208 -15.09 15.73 -9.72
C PHE A 208 -16.53 16.27 -9.78
N ALA A 209 -17.25 16.33 -8.66
CA ALA A 209 -18.59 16.89 -8.59
C ALA A 209 -18.62 18.36 -9.02
N HIS A 210 -17.64 19.17 -8.60
CA HIS A 210 -17.54 20.57 -9.01
C HIS A 210 -17.28 20.73 -10.51
N ARG A 211 -16.43 19.88 -11.10
CA ARG A 211 -16.21 19.88 -12.56
C ARG A 211 -17.49 19.54 -13.32
N ASP A 212 -18.22 18.54 -12.84
CA ASP A 212 -19.44 18.08 -13.51
C ASP A 212 -20.55 19.13 -13.43
N PHE A 213 -20.64 19.87 -12.32
CA PHE A 213 -21.50 21.05 -12.21
C PHE A 213 -21.13 22.18 -13.18
N LEU A 214 -19.84 22.45 -13.40
CA LEU A 214 -19.41 23.46 -14.38
C LEU A 214 -19.61 23.03 -15.84
N LYS A 215 -19.83 21.73 -16.09
CA LYS A 215 -20.05 21.17 -17.42
C LYS A 215 -21.54 21.14 -17.81
N SER A 216 -22.45 21.02 -16.85
CA SER A 216 -23.91 21.09 -17.04
C SER A 216 -24.39 22.50 -17.33
#